data_AF-A0A554K5F2-F1
#
_entry.id   AF-A0A554K5F2-F1
#
_cell.length_a   1.000
_cell.length_b   1.000
_cell.length_c   1.000
_cell.angle_alpha   90.00
_cell.angle_beta   90.00
_cell.angle_gamma   90.00
#
_symmetry.space_group_name_H-M   'P 1'
#
loop_
_entity.id
_entity.type
_entity.pdbx_description
1 polymer ?
#
loop_
_entity_poly.entity_id
_entity_poly.type
_entity_poly.pdbx_seq_one_letter_code
_entity_poly.pdbx_strand_id
1 'polypeptide(L)'
;MQKVFIQKSTHLFSGFTLVELLVVISIISVLASVIFTSLQGVRDKARAAKAASDGDAFKKAVEFYHDQMGFWPPDTGRGDDPGLVKTLPWRPDNPSFSLPLPACAPGPEYCPSGWNQLVQQKWSGPYLQSWPLTPWGGLYDYNYWPQGATRYPDLLQSGQPCVIPPGIYIGIQGDRNNENRISESMERYLLDQKIDSDGCLDGEAQLILMRL
;
A
#
# COMPACT_ATOMS: atom_id res chain seq x y z
N MET A 1 60.71 -51.86 29.65
CA MET A 1 59.37 -51.72 29.04
C MET A 1 58.52 -50.83 29.94
N GLN A 2 58.16 -49.62 29.50
CA GLN A 2 57.40 -48.63 30.27
C GLN A 2 55.89 -48.88 30.03
N LYS A 3 55.11 -49.12 31.08
CA LYS A 3 53.64 -49.26 30.98
C LYS A 3 53.01 -47.88 30.94
N VAL A 4 52.37 -47.55 29.82
CA VAL A 4 51.54 -46.35 29.64
C VAL A 4 50.18 -46.59 30.31
N PHE A 5 49.82 -45.75 31.28
CA PHE A 5 48.49 -45.73 31.90
C PHE A 5 47.61 -44.71 31.17
N ILE A 6 46.54 -45.18 30.52
CA ILE A 6 45.51 -44.32 29.91
C ILE A 6 44.47 -43.98 30.99
N GLN A 7 44.41 -42.72 31.43
CA GLN A 7 43.32 -42.23 32.26
C GLN A 7 42.07 -42.01 31.39
N LYS A 8 40.99 -42.76 31.64
CA LYS A 8 39.67 -42.51 31.05
C LYS A 8 39.00 -41.34 31.78
N SER A 9 38.79 -40.22 31.08
CA SER A 9 37.94 -39.12 31.55
C SER A 9 36.47 -39.55 31.51
N THR A 10 35.86 -39.75 32.68
CA THR A 10 34.41 -39.96 32.80
C THR A 10 33.71 -38.61 32.84
N HIS A 11 33.14 -38.17 31.72
CA HIS A 11 32.21 -37.04 31.72
C HIS A 11 30.93 -37.47 32.44
N LEU A 12 30.69 -36.91 33.64
CA LEU A 12 29.42 -37.00 34.33
C LEU A 12 28.39 -36.18 33.54
N PHE A 13 27.64 -36.83 32.65
CA PHE A 13 26.44 -36.22 32.08
C PHE A 13 25.38 -36.13 33.18
N SER A 14 25.24 -34.95 33.77
CA SER A 14 24.08 -34.61 34.59
C SER A 14 22.84 -34.59 33.69
N GLY A 15 21.86 -35.42 34.00
CA GLY A 15 20.60 -35.49 33.25
C GLY A 15 19.67 -34.33 33.60
N PHE A 16 19.08 -33.71 32.59
CA PHE A 16 18.08 -32.65 32.75
C PHE A 16 16.78 -33.25 33.32
N THR A 17 16.17 -32.62 34.33
CA THR A 17 14.92 -33.12 34.90
C THR A 17 13.71 -32.69 34.05
N LEU A 18 12.64 -33.49 34.07
CA LEU A 18 11.37 -33.13 33.42
C LEU A 18 10.79 -31.83 33.96
N VAL A 19 10.97 -31.55 35.25
CA VAL A 19 10.46 -30.34 35.90
C VAL A 19 11.22 -29.10 35.42
N GLU A 20 12.55 -29.18 35.29
CA GLU A 20 13.35 -28.08 34.74
C GLU A 20 12.94 -27.75 33.30
N LEU A 21 12.68 -28.77 32.47
CA LEU A 21 12.21 -28.54 31.11
C LEU A 21 10.80 -27.91 31.10
N LEU A 22 9.91 -28.37 31.97
CA LEU A 22 8.54 -27.89 32.06
C LEU A 22 8.47 -26.42 32.49
N VAL A 23 9.29 -26.00 33.45
CA VAL A 23 9.37 -24.60 33.89
C VAL A 23 9.94 -23.71 32.79
N VAL A 24 10.91 -24.18 32.02
CA VAL A 24 11.50 -23.39 30.93
C VAL A 24 10.49 -23.15 29.81
N ILE A 25 9.78 -24.18 29.35
CA ILE A 25 8.78 -24.01 28.28
C ILE A 25 7.59 -23.15 28.74
N SER A 26 7.23 -23.18 30.02
CA SER A 26 6.15 -22.34 30.56
C SER A 26 6.56 -20.87 30.64
N ILE A 27 7.81 -20.57 31.01
CA ILE A 27 8.33 -19.20 30.97
C ILE A 27 8.41 -18.69 29.53
N ILE A 28 8.92 -19.50 28.59
CA ILE A 28 9.01 -19.11 27.17
C ILE A 28 7.62 -18.84 26.59
N SER A 29 6.61 -19.64 26.91
CA SER A 29 5.25 -19.44 26.39
C SER A 29 4.61 -18.14 26.89
N VAL A 30 4.80 -17.81 28.17
CA VAL A 30 4.32 -16.55 28.75
C VAL A 30 5.02 -15.36 28.07
N LEU A 31 6.35 -15.39 27.97
CA LEU A 31 7.11 -14.31 27.33
C LEU A 31 6.75 -14.14 25.84
N ALA A 32 6.59 -15.25 25.12
CA ALA A 32 6.21 -15.23 23.70
C ALA A 32 4.83 -14.58 23.48
N SER A 33 3.86 -14.81 24.38
CA SER A 33 2.52 -14.24 24.25
C SER A 33 2.51 -12.70 24.36
N VAL A 34 3.28 -12.13 25.29
CA VAL A 34 3.42 -10.67 25.47
C VAL A 34 4.13 -10.04 24.27
N ILE A 35 5.17 -10.69 23.75
CA ILE A 35 5.90 -10.19 22.57
C ILE A 35 4.96 -10.14 21.35
N PHE A 36 4.15 -11.17 21.13
CA PHE A 36 3.29 -11.26 19.96
C PHE A 36 2.27 -10.11 19.87
N THR A 37 1.62 -9.75 20.98
CA THR A 37 0.64 -8.65 20.99
C THR A 37 1.30 -7.29 20.77
N SER A 38 2.50 -7.07 21.31
CA SER A 38 3.26 -5.83 21.10
C SER A 38 3.68 -5.62 19.64
N LEU A 39 3.95 -6.70 18.90
CA LEU A 39 4.40 -6.63 17.50
C LEU A 39 3.29 -6.21 16.53
N GLN A 40 2.02 -6.49 16.84
CA GLN A 40 0.91 -6.12 15.96
C GLN A 40 0.78 -4.60 15.82
N GLY A 41 0.78 -3.86 16.93
CA GLY A 41 0.69 -2.40 16.90
C GLY A 41 1.89 -1.71 16.23
N VAL A 42 3.08 -2.32 16.29
CA VAL A 42 4.27 -1.82 15.58
C VAL A 42 4.12 -2.00 14.06
N ARG A 43 3.59 -3.15 13.62
CA ARG A 43 3.33 -3.41 12.19
C ARG A 43 2.32 -2.44 11.60
N ASP A 44 1.26 -2.13 12.33
CA ASP A 44 0.22 -1.20 11.88
C ASP A 44 0.75 0.24 11.73
N LYS A 45 1.55 0.70 12.70
CA LYS A 45 2.26 1.98 12.58
C LYS A 45 3.24 2.00 11.41
N ALA A 46 3.97 0.89 11.20
CA ALA A 46 4.90 0.78 10.07
C ALA A 46 4.16 0.81 8.72
N ARG A 47 2.99 0.17 8.62
CA ARG A 47 2.12 0.23 7.43
C ARG A 47 1.63 1.65 7.16
N ALA A 48 1.15 2.36 8.18
CA ALA A 48 0.74 3.76 8.03
C ALA A 48 1.90 4.67 7.61
N ALA A 49 3.08 4.49 8.20
CA ALA A 49 4.28 5.24 7.80
C ALA A 49 4.67 4.94 6.35
N LYS A 50 4.56 3.68 5.92
CA LYS A 50 4.79 3.29 4.52
C LYS A 50 3.75 3.92 3.59
N ALA A 51 2.47 3.91 3.95
CA ALA A 51 1.41 4.56 3.19
C ALA A 51 1.70 6.06 2.96
N ALA A 52 2.06 6.79 4.03
CA ALA A 52 2.43 8.19 3.93
C ALA A 52 3.65 8.41 3.03
N SER A 53 4.70 7.59 3.18
CA SER A 53 5.89 7.65 2.33
C SER A 53 5.59 7.35 0.86
N ASP A 54 4.65 6.44 0.58
CA ASP A 54 4.21 6.14 -0.78
C ASP A 54 3.41 7.30 -1.37
N GLY A 55 2.51 7.90 -0.59
CA GLY A 55 1.78 9.12 -0.97
C GLY A 55 2.74 10.24 -1.39
N ASP A 56 3.81 10.49 -0.63
CA ASP A 56 4.83 11.48 -0.98
C ASP A 56 5.58 11.14 -2.29
N ALA A 57 5.85 9.85 -2.54
CA ALA A 57 6.49 9.40 -3.76
C ALA A 57 5.57 9.57 -4.97
N PHE A 58 4.29 9.19 -4.84
CA PHE A 58 3.28 9.38 -5.87
C PHE A 58 3.06 10.86 -6.17
N LYS A 59 2.98 11.70 -5.14
CA LYS A 59 2.83 13.15 -5.31
C LYS A 59 3.93 13.73 -6.20
N LYS A 60 5.19 13.43 -5.89
CA LYS A 60 6.33 13.88 -6.70
C LYS A 60 6.29 13.33 -8.12
N ALA A 61 5.93 12.05 -8.29
CA ALA A 61 5.84 11.44 -9.60
C ALA A 61 4.75 12.10 -10.48
N VAL A 62 3.60 12.42 -9.89
CA VAL A 62 2.49 13.10 -10.56
C VAL A 62 2.85 14.55 -10.89
N GLU A 63 3.53 15.26 -9.99
CA GLU A 63 4.08 16.60 -10.25
C GLU A 63 5.05 16.58 -11.45
N PHE A 64 6.01 15.65 -11.47
CA PHE A 64 6.93 15.52 -12.62
C PHE A 64 6.24 15.17 -13.93
N TYR A 65 5.23 14.29 -13.88
CA TYR A 65 4.42 13.97 -15.05
C TYR A 65 3.76 15.23 -15.60
N HIS A 66 3.11 16.01 -14.73
CA HIS A 66 2.41 17.23 -15.10
C HIS A 66 3.33 18.29 -15.66
N ASP A 67 4.49 18.52 -15.02
CA ASP A 67 5.49 19.50 -15.48
C ASP A 67 5.96 19.22 -16.92
N GLN A 68 6.01 17.94 -17.31
CA GLN A 68 6.44 17.53 -18.64
C GLN A 68 5.31 17.45 -19.66
N MET A 69 4.15 16.91 -19.26
CA MET A 69 3.03 16.68 -20.18
C MET A 69 2.17 17.92 -20.36
N GLY A 70 2.07 18.78 -19.34
CA GLY A 70 1.16 19.92 -19.27
C GLY A 70 -0.28 19.53 -18.93
N PHE A 71 -0.51 18.30 -18.48
CA PHE A 71 -1.78 17.77 -17.99
C PHE A 71 -1.52 16.63 -17.00
N TRP A 72 -2.49 16.34 -16.15
CA TRP A 72 -2.39 15.28 -15.14
C TRP A 72 -2.49 13.88 -15.76
N PRO A 73 -1.87 12.85 -15.14
CA PRO A 73 -2.08 11.47 -15.56
C PRO A 73 -3.58 11.13 -15.64
N PRO A 74 -3.98 10.28 -16.61
CA PRO A 74 -5.36 9.82 -16.73
C PRO A 74 -5.82 9.09 -15.47
N ASP A 75 -7.10 9.23 -15.13
CA ASP A 75 -7.77 8.35 -14.16
C ASP A 75 -7.73 6.91 -14.66
N THR A 76 -7.43 5.97 -13.78
CA THR A 76 -7.28 4.54 -14.10
C THR A 76 -7.88 3.70 -13.00
N GLY A 77 -8.32 2.48 -13.32
CA GLY A 77 -8.86 1.58 -12.31
C GLY A 77 -7.79 1.01 -11.36
N ARG A 78 -8.25 0.50 -10.21
CA ARG A 78 -7.38 -0.07 -9.18
C ARG A 78 -6.35 -1.06 -9.73
N GLY A 79 -5.11 -0.88 -9.27
CA GLY A 79 -3.95 -1.68 -9.65
C GLY A 79 -3.31 -1.28 -10.97
N ASP A 80 -3.90 -0.38 -11.73
CA ASP A 80 -3.35 0.05 -13.02
C ASP A 80 -2.47 1.30 -12.79
N ASP A 81 -1.28 1.29 -13.41
CA ASP A 81 -0.37 2.45 -13.45
C ASP A 81 -0.96 3.48 -14.43
N PRO A 82 -1.15 4.76 -14.07
CA PRO A 82 -1.67 5.80 -14.97
C PRO A 82 -0.60 6.36 -15.93
N GLY A 83 0.61 5.80 -15.92
CA GLY A 83 1.72 6.23 -16.76
C GLY A 83 2.89 6.85 -15.98
N LEU A 84 2.98 6.54 -14.69
CA LEU A 84 4.08 6.94 -13.81
C LEU A 84 5.29 6.01 -13.95
N VAL A 85 5.07 4.74 -14.27
CA VAL A 85 6.14 3.74 -14.44
C VAL A 85 6.36 3.43 -15.93
N LYS A 86 5.29 3.37 -16.71
CA LYS A 86 5.33 3.15 -18.16
C LYS A 86 4.83 4.38 -18.92
N THR A 87 5.12 4.42 -20.21
CA THR A 87 4.72 5.53 -21.09
C THR A 87 3.21 5.67 -21.20
N LEU A 88 2.47 4.57 -21.23
CA LEU A 88 1.01 4.60 -21.26
C LEU A 88 0.47 3.76 -20.09
N PRO A 89 -0.79 4.00 -19.70
CA PRO A 89 -1.43 3.24 -18.67
C PRO A 89 -1.30 1.73 -18.88
N TRP A 90 -0.91 1.04 -17.83
CA TRP A 90 -0.51 -0.36 -17.89
C TRP A 90 -0.80 -1.08 -16.58
N ARG A 91 -0.99 -2.40 -16.68
CA ARG A 91 -1.33 -3.26 -15.56
C ARG A 91 -0.18 -4.19 -15.18
N PRO A 92 0.36 -4.11 -13.94
CA PRO A 92 1.48 -4.94 -13.50
C PRO A 92 1.19 -6.45 -13.39
N ASP A 93 0.02 -6.81 -12.86
CA ASP A 93 -0.39 -8.21 -12.63
C ASP A 93 -0.80 -8.93 -13.92
N ASN A 94 -1.11 -8.18 -14.98
CA ASN A 94 -1.43 -8.74 -16.29
C ASN A 94 -0.84 -7.85 -17.40
N PRO A 95 0.44 -8.02 -17.76
CA PRO A 95 1.10 -7.15 -18.73
C PRO A 95 0.52 -7.23 -20.15
N SER A 96 -0.22 -8.30 -20.46
CA SER A 96 -0.95 -8.46 -21.72
C SER A 96 -2.26 -7.70 -21.75
N PHE A 97 -2.76 -7.25 -20.58
CA PHE A 97 -3.92 -6.38 -20.51
C PHE A 97 -3.56 -5.00 -21.05
N SER A 98 -4.26 -4.59 -22.11
CA SER A 98 -4.22 -3.22 -22.60
C SER A 98 -5.52 -2.53 -22.19
N LEU A 99 -5.39 -1.39 -21.50
CA LEU A 99 -6.53 -0.50 -21.30
C LEU A 99 -7.01 0.00 -22.66
N PRO A 100 -8.34 0.06 -22.92
CA PRO A 100 -8.84 0.65 -24.16
C PRO A 100 -8.31 2.07 -24.28
N LEU A 101 -7.62 2.38 -25.38
CA LEU A 101 -7.08 3.71 -25.63
C LEU A 101 -8.12 4.57 -26.38
N PRO A 102 -8.38 5.80 -25.94
CA PRO A 102 -7.77 6.46 -24.78
C PRO A 102 -8.30 5.93 -23.44
N ALA A 103 -7.40 5.64 -22.49
CA ALA A 103 -7.73 5.21 -21.13
C ALA A 103 -8.47 6.30 -20.31
N CYS A 104 -8.59 7.50 -20.88
CA CYS A 104 -9.34 8.63 -20.35
C CYS A 104 -10.48 9.02 -21.31
N ALA A 105 -11.59 9.52 -20.78
CA ALA A 105 -12.59 10.20 -21.59
C ALA A 105 -12.05 11.56 -22.06
N PRO A 106 -12.11 11.93 -23.35
CA PRO A 106 -11.70 13.26 -23.80
C PRO A 106 -12.64 14.33 -23.23
N GLY A 107 -12.07 15.35 -22.57
CA GLY A 107 -12.80 16.47 -21.99
C GLY A 107 -11.86 17.49 -21.34
N PRO A 108 -12.32 18.72 -21.05
CA PRO A 108 -11.47 19.76 -20.44
C PRO A 108 -10.96 19.37 -19.05
N GLU A 109 -11.62 18.39 -18.42
CA GLU A 109 -11.34 17.86 -17.08
C GLU A 109 -10.55 16.56 -17.10
N TYR A 110 -9.99 16.13 -18.23
CA TYR A 110 -9.23 14.87 -18.36
C TYR A 110 -7.96 15.10 -19.19
N CYS A 111 -7.65 14.21 -20.14
CA CYS A 111 -6.54 14.38 -21.05
C CYS A 111 -6.97 15.09 -22.36
N PRO A 112 -6.05 15.81 -23.02
CA PRO A 112 -6.34 16.46 -24.29
C PRO A 112 -6.60 15.45 -25.42
N SER A 113 -7.19 15.94 -26.52
CA SER A 113 -7.29 15.15 -27.75
C SER A 113 -5.91 14.73 -28.23
N GLY A 114 -5.74 13.44 -28.57
CA GLY A 114 -4.45 12.89 -28.99
C GLY A 114 -3.40 12.75 -27.87
N TRP A 115 -3.80 12.80 -26.59
CA TRP A 115 -2.87 12.69 -25.46
C TRP A 115 -1.92 11.50 -25.55
N ASN A 116 -2.38 10.34 -26.03
CA ASN A 116 -1.57 9.14 -26.16
C ASN A 116 -0.36 9.35 -27.07
N GLN A 117 -0.53 10.11 -28.15
CA GLN A 117 0.56 10.51 -29.05
C GLN A 117 1.48 11.53 -28.40
N LEU A 118 0.92 12.50 -27.65
CA LEU A 118 1.70 13.49 -26.92
C LEU A 118 2.59 12.83 -25.87
N VAL A 119 2.05 11.89 -25.10
CA VAL A 119 2.82 11.16 -24.09
C VAL A 119 3.90 10.33 -24.75
N GLN A 120 3.60 9.59 -25.81
CA GLN A 120 4.62 8.82 -26.54
C GLN A 120 5.78 9.69 -27.08
N GLN A 121 5.52 10.94 -27.44
CA GLN A 121 6.54 11.86 -27.94
C GLN A 121 7.33 12.54 -26.83
N LYS A 122 6.68 12.91 -25.73
CA LYS A 122 7.27 13.75 -24.68
C LYS A 122 7.81 12.97 -23.50
N TRP A 123 7.30 11.78 -23.18
CA TRP A 123 7.59 11.07 -21.93
C TRP A 123 9.07 10.79 -21.71
N SER A 124 9.59 11.17 -20.54
CA SER A 124 10.96 10.89 -20.11
C SER A 124 11.04 10.23 -18.75
N GLY A 125 9.99 9.49 -18.36
CA GLY A 125 10.00 8.69 -17.15
C GLY A 125 10.99 7.52 -17.22
N PRO A 126 10.90 6.56 -16.27
CA PRO A 126 9.84 6.45 -15.27
C PRO A 126 9.89 7.55 -14.21
N TYR A 127 8.73 8.08 -13.83
CA TYR A 127 8.58 9.00 -12.70
C TYR A 127 8.49 8.26 -11.36
N LEU A 128 8.17 6.97 -11.41
CA LEU A 128 8.17 6.03 -10.30
C LEU A 128 8.89 4.73 -10.69
N GLN A 129 9.75 4.19 -9.82
CA GLN A 129 10.57 3.01 -10.15
C GLN A 129 9.75 1.75 -10.47
N SER A 130 8.65 1.53 -9.76
CA SER A 130 7.72 0.43 -9.96
C SER A 130 6.34 0.82 -9.43
N TRP A 131 5.28 0.16 -9.90
CA TRP A 131 3.94 0.33 -9.37
C TRP A 131 3.77 -0.62 -8.17
N PRO A 132 3.76 -0.11 -6.92
CA PRO A 132 3.81 -0.96 -5.74
C PRO A 132 2.43 -1.52 -5.38
N LEU A 133 2.43 -2.53 -4.50
CA LEU A 133 1.25 -2.91 -3.72
C LEU A 133 1.11 -1.97 -2.51
N THR A 134 -0.09 -1.89 -1.96
CA THR A 134 -0.32 -1.14 -0.71
C THR A 134 0.36 -1.82 0.48
N PRO A 135 0.56 -1.13 1.61
CA PRO A 135 1.13 -1.75 2.82
C PRO A 135 0.32 -2.94 3.39
N TRP A 136 -0.94 -3.08 2.96
CA TRP A 136 -1.82 -4.18 3.32
C TRP A 136 -1.82 -5.31 2.28
N GLY A 137 -1.08 -5.17 1.17
CA GLY A 137 -1.03 -6.15 0.08
C GLY A 137 -2.12 -5.98 -0.98
N GLY A 138 -2.96 -4.95 -0.84
CA GLY A 138 -3.96 -4.56 -1.82
C GLY A 138 -3.37 -3.74 -2.97
N LEU A 139 -4.25 -3.06 -3.70
CA LEU A 139 -3.90 -2.31 -4.91
C LEU A 139 -4.09 -0.81 -4.69
N TYR A 140 -3.16 -0.03 -5.24
CA TYR A 140 -3.33 1.41 -5.34
C TYR A 140 -4.29 1.78 -6.47
N ASP A 141 -5.06 2.84 -6.28
CA ASP A 141 -6.03 3.35 -7.25
C ASP A 141 -5.80 4.85 -7.49
N TYR A 142 -5.27 5.20 -8.66
CA TYR A 142 -5.01 6.61 -8.99
C TYR A 142 -6.29 7.27 -9.48
N ASN A 143 -6.71 8.31 -8.78
CA ASN A 143 -7.98 8.97 -8.98
C ASN A 143 -7.77 10.45 -9.31
N TYR A 144 -8.33 10.91 -10.42
CA TYR A 144 -8.29 12.30 -10.84
C TYR A 144 -9.71 12.88 -10.82
N TRP A 145 -10.02 13.63 -9.76
CA TRP A 145 -11.38 14.13 -9.49
C TRP A 145 -11.40 15.67 -9.45
N PRO A 146 -11.39 16.35 -10.61
CA PRO A 146 -11.38 17.82 -10.68
C PRO A 146 -12.66 18.48 -10.14
N GLN A 147 -13.78 17.76 -10.09
CA GLN A 147 -15.03 18.22 -9.48
C GLN A 147 -15.28 17.61 -8.09
N GLY A 148 -14.33 16.83 -7.57
CA GLY A 148 -14.53 15.95 -6.43
C GLY A 148 -15.27 14.67 -6.81
N ALA A 149 -15.50 13.82 -5.81
CA ALA A 149 -16.22 12.56 -5.99
C ALA A 149 -17.16 12.32 -4.82
N THR A 150 -18.24 11.59 -5.07
CA THR A 150 -19.09 11.03 -4.01
C THR A 150 -19.01 9.53 -4.10
N ARG A 151 -18.41 8.89 -3.10
CA ARG A 151 -18.27 7.43 -3.04
C ARG A 151 -19.30 6.84 -2.08
N TYR A 152 -19.80 5.66 -2.46
CA TYR A 152 -20.66 4.78 -1.68
C TYR A 152 -21.91 5.42 -1.04
N PRO A 153 -22.92 5.84 -1.82
CA PRO A 153 -24.22 6.22 -1.26
C PRO A 153 -24.97 5.04 -0.60
N ASP A 154 -24.67 3.78 -0.97
CA ASP A 154 -25.53 2.63 -0.64
C ASP A 154 -24.91 1.60 0.34
N LEU A 155 -23.65 1.78 0.79
CA LEU A 155 -22.87 0.72 1.47
C LEU A 155 -22.18 1.12 2.78
N LEU A 156 -22.35 2.35 3.26
CA LEU A 156 -21.75 2.81 4.51
C LEU A 156 -22.68 2.52 5.68
N GLN A 157 -22.18 1.91 6.76
CA GLN A 157 -22.94 1.69 8.00
C GLN A 157 -23.48 3.01 8.60
N SER A 158 -22.89 4.16 8.22
CA SER A 158 -23.30 5.50 8.64
C SER A 158 -24.51 6.07 7.88
N GLY A 159 -24.86 5.51 6.71
CA GLY A 159 -25.92 6.04 5.83
C GLY A 159 -25.65 7.43 5.24
N GLN A 160 -24.43 7.98 5.40
CA GLN A 160 -24.01 9.26 4.80
C GLN A 160 -22.97 9.01 3.70
N PRO A 161 -23.12 9.60 2.50
CA PRO A 161 -22.18 9.40 1.40
C PRO A 161 -20.81 10.04 1.71
N CYS A 162 -19.74 9.39 1.26
CA CYS A 162 -18.37 9.90 1.37
C CYS A 162 -18.16 10.99 0.33
N VAL A 163 -18.12 12.26 0.75
CA VAL A 163 -17.89 13.39 -0.13
C VAL A 163 -16.41 13.74 -0.11
N ILE A 164 -15.76 13.50 -1.25
CA ILE A 164 -14.34 13.74 -1.45
C ILE A 164 -14.19 15.07 -2.21
N PRO A 165 -13.45 16.04 -1.65
CA PRO A 165 -13.21 17.33 -2.32
C PRO A 165 -12.48 17.18 -3.67
N PRO A 166 -12.56 18.19 -4.55
CA PRO A 166 -11.74 18.26 -5.75
C PRO A 166 -10.25 18.03 -5.47
N GLY A 167 -9.63 17.16 -6.26
CA GLY A 167 -8.23 16.82 -6.08
C GLY A 167 -7.77 15.60 -6.86
N ILE A 168 -6.49 15.32 -6.67
CA ILE A 168 -5.81 14.11 -7.16
C ILE A 168 -5.49 13.26 -5.95
N TYR A 169 -5.87 11.99 -6.02
CA TYR A 169 -5.75 11.06 -4.90
C TYR A 169 -5.06 9.77 -5.34
N ILE A 170 -4.36 9.15 -4.40
CA ILE A 170 -4.00 7.75 -4.49
C ILE A 170 -4.78 6.97 -3.42
N GLY A 171 -5.68 6.12 -3.89
CA GLY A 171 -6.51 5.28 -3.06
C GLY A 171 -5.77 4.03 -2.62
N ILE A 172 -5.86 3.68 -1.35
CA ILE A 172 -5.47 2.39 -0.81
C ILE A 172 -6.73 1.53 -0.76
N GLN A 173 -6.82 0.53 -1.62
CA GLN A 173 -8.01 -0.30 -1.73
C GLN A 173 -7.67 -1.77 -1.55
N GLY A 174 -8.71 -2.56 -1.30
CA GLY A 174 -8.61 -4.00 -1.46
C GLY A 174 -8.23 -4.37 -2.90
N ASP A 175 -7.73 -5.57 -3.08
CA ASP A 175 -7.44 -6.08 -4.41
C ASP A 175 -8.71 -6.29 -5.24
N ARG A 176 -8.58 -6.90 -6.43
CA ARG A 176 -9.71 -7.12 -7.34
C ARG A 176 -10.76 -8.10 -6.78
N ASN A 177 -10.40 -8.95 -5.82
CA ASN A 177 -11.33 -9.83 -5.10
C ASN A 177 -11.88 -9.15 -3.84
N ASN A 178 -11.52 -7.88 -3.62
CA ASN A 178 -11.85 -7.10 -2.44
C ASN A 178 -11.23 -7.67 -1.14
N GLU A 179 -10.14 -8.43 -1.27
CA GLU A 179 -9.32 -8.87 -0.13
C GLU A 179 -8.28 -7.79 0.21
N ASN A 180 -7.56 -7.94 1.33
CA ASN A 180 -6.47 -7.03 1.73
C ASN A 180 -6.90 -5.55 1.98
N ARG A 181 -8.17 -5.35 2.37
CA ARG A 181 -8.71 -4.05 2.77
C ARG A 181 -8.11 -3.57 4.09
N ILE A 182 -8.21 -2.26 4.32
CA ILE A 182 -7.82 -1.66 5.59
C ILE A 182 -8.86 -2.08 6.65
N SER A 183 -8.42 -2.46 7.85
CA SER A 183 -9.34 -2.72 8.96
C SER A 183 -9.90 -1.40 9.48
N GLU A 184 -11.15 -1.40 9.96
CA GLU A 184 -11.79 -0.18 10.48
C GLU A 184 -10.96 0.53 11.56
N SER A 185 -10.31 -0.23 12.46
CA SER A 185 -9.42 0.33 13.49
C SER A 185 -8.21 1.07 12.92
N MET A 186 -7.71 0.60 11.78
CA MET A 186 -6.53 1.13 11.11
C MET A 186 -6.91 2.35 10.26
N GLU A 187 -8.06 2.30 9.59
CA GLU A 187 -8.61 3.44 8.85
C GLU A 187 -8.91 4.62 9.79
N ARG A 188 -9.54 4.36 10.94
CA ARG A 188 -9.69 5.37 12.02
C ARG A 188 -8.36 6.00 12.39
N TYR A 189 -7.30 5.21 12.51
CA TYR A 189 -5.96 5.72 12.79
C TYR A 189 -5.41 6.57 11.64
N LEU A 190 -5.63 6.17 10.37
CA LEU A 190 -5.19 6.96 9.21
C LEU A 190 -5.92 8.32 9.13
N LEU A 191 -7.21 8.35 9.45
CA LEU A 191 -8.00 9.58 9.59
C LEU A 191 -7.45 10.48 10.71
N ASP A 192 -7.19 9.92 11.89
CA ASP A 192 -6.62 10.66 13.02
C ASP A 192 -5.24 11.26 12.69
N GLN A 193 -4.44 10.53 11.90
CA GLN A 193 -3.15 11.01 11.40
C GLN A 193 -3.25 11.94 10.18
N LYS A 194 -4.46 12.20 9.66
CA LYS A 194 -4.72 12.98 8.43
C LYS A 194 -3.99 12.44 7.19
N ILE A 195 -3.74 11.13 7.16
CA ILE A 195 -3.21 10.43 5.99
C ILE A 195 -4.36 10.13 5.04
N ASP A 196 -5.49 9.71 5.59
CA ASP A 196 -6.73 9.51 4.86
C ASP A 196 -7.54 10.82 4.82
N SER A 197 -8.04 11.16 3.63
CA SER A 197 -8.63 12.46 3.30
C SER A 197 -10.12 12.39 2.97
N ASP A 198 -10.71 11.20 2.82
CA ASP A 198 -12.13 11.07 2.47
C ASP A 198 -13.07 11.19 3.68
N GLY A 199 -12.55 11.04 4.90
CA GLY A 199 -13.32 11.19 6.13
C GLY A 199 -14.22 10.00 6.46
N CYS A 200 -14.01 8.85 5.82
CA CYS A 200 -14.91 7.71 5.86
C CYS A 200 -14.31 6.46 6.50
N LEU A 201 -15.21 5.53 6.85
CA LEU A 201 -14.86 4.20 7.33
C LEU A 201 -15.44 3.16 6.38
N ASP A 202 -14.77 3.00 5.26
CA ASP A 202 -15.15 2.14 4.14
C ASP A 202 -14.09 1.08 3.81
N GLY A 203 -13.08 0.90 4.67
CA GLY A 203 -12.00 -0.07 4.50
C GLY A 203 -11.04 0.28 3.37
N GLU A 204 -11.07 1.52 2.89
CA GLU A 204 -10.15 2.12 1.94
C GLU A 204 -9.51 3.35 2.61
N ALA A 205 -8.63 4.06 1.89
CA ALA A 205 -8.14 5.36 2.32
C ALA A 205 -7.77 6.17 1.10
N GLN A 206 -8.06 7.47 1.08
CA GLN A 206 -7.67 8.37 0.00
C GLN A 206 -6.54 9.29 0.46
N LEU A 207 -5.34 9.05 -0.06
CA LEU A 207 -4.20 9.91 0.20
C LEU A 207 -4.21 11.03 -0.83
N ILE A 208 -4.33 12.27 -0.36
CA ILE A 208 -4.33 13.43 -1.23
C ILE A 208 -2.93 13.72 -1.79
N LEU A 209 -2.81 13.73 -3.10
CA LEU A 209 -1.58 14.11 -3.80
C LEU A 209 -1.55 15.61 -4.06
N MET A 210 -2.66 16.14 -4.59
CA MET A 210 -2.80 17.56 -4.92
C MET A 210 -4.25 18.03 -4.78
N ARG A 211 -4.43 19.28 -4.35
CA ARG A 211 -5.72 19.99 -4.40
C ARG A 211 -5.80 20.78 -5.70
N LEU A 212 -6.96 20.71 -6.35
CA LEU A 212 -7.26 21.40 -7.60
C LEU A 212 -8.07 22.67 -7.34
#